data_AF-A0A930LWG2-F1
#
_entry.id   AF-A0A930LWG2-F1
#
_cell.length_a   1.000
_cell.length_b   1.000
_cell.length_c   1.000
_cell.angle_alpha   90.00
_cell.angle_beta   90.00
_cell.angle_gamma   90.00
#
_symmetry.space_group_name_H-M   'P 1'
#
loop_
_entity.id
_entity.type
_entity.pdbx_description
1 polymer ?
#
loop_
_entity_poly.entity_id
_entity_poly.type
_entity_poly.pdbx_seq_one_letter_code
_entity_poly.pdbx_strand_id
1 'polypeptide(L)'
;SRLGYLLDLAPKDLEKVIYFAAYMITSVDEEARHEDLPMLQAAHDREKQELEAALNADVNAISREVESELARIEAEGGKAAEKRKLRDNAERQLASVRKRYEREAAHLENVWERFKSLKVADLEGNEALYRSMVDKYGMYFEGAMGAEAIKKRLESFDLEAEAEALKEIIQTGKGQKKTRALKRLKVVNAFLTTNNSPLGMVLDVVPVIPPELRPMVQLDGGRFATSDLNDLYRRVINRNNRLKRLLELGAPEIIVNNEKRMLQEAVDSLFDNGRRGRPVTGPGNRPLKSLSDMLKGKQGRFRQNLLGKRVDYSGRSVIVVGPQLQMHQCGLPKQMALELFKPFVMKRLVELSHAQNI
;
A
#
# COMPACT_ATOMS: atom_id res chain seq x y z
N SER A 1 12.12 -3.38 3.12
CA SER A 1 11.14 -2.41 3.64
C SER A 1 11.61 -1.93 5.00
N ARG A 2 11.56 -0.63 5.33
CA ARG A 2 11.92 -0.14 6.67
C ARG A 2 10.82 -0.49 7.69
N LEU A 3 9.56 -0.23 7.33
CA LEU A 3 8.38 -0.67 8.10
C LEU A 3 8.39 -2.17 8.38
N GLY A 4 8.69 -3.00 7.38
CA GLY A 4 8.74 -4.45 7.58
C GLY A 4 9.85 -4.91 8.53
N TYR A 5 10.97 -4.19 8.62
CA TYR A 5 11.99 -4.50 9.62
C TYR A 5 11.59 -4.05 11.03
N LEU A 6 10.88 -2.93 11.13
CA LEU A 6 10.40 -2.39 12.39
C LEU A 6 9.33 -3.30 13.01
N LEU A 7 8.28 -3.60 12.25
CA LEU A 7 7.12 -4.38 12.70
C LEU A 7 7.28 -5.91 12.57
N ASP A 8 8.47 -6.37 12.17
CA ASP A 8 8.76 -7.77 11.80
C ASP A 8 7.87 -8.41 10.72
N LEU A 9 7.16 -7.59 9.94
CA LEU A 9 6.27 -8.06 8.88
C LEU A 9 7.02 -8.30 7.57
N ALA A 10 6.65 -9.38 6.88
CA ALA A 10 7.16 -9.63 5.54
C ALA A 10 6.69 -8.53 4.57
N PRO A 11 7.49 -8.14 3.56
CA PRO A 11 7.10 -7.08 2.62
C PRO A 11 5.78 -7.33 1.88
N LYS A 12 5.50 -8.59 1.51
CA LYS A 12 4.25 -8.97 0.83
C LYS A 12 3.03 -8.83 1.73
N ASP A 13 3.22 -9.14 3.00
CA ASP A 13 2.16 -9.09 4.01
C ASP A 13 1.84 -7.65 4.39
N LEU A 14 2.87 -6.81 4.54
CA LEU A 14 2.72 -5.37 4.69
C LEU A 14 2.00 -4.73 3.48
N GLU A 15 2.28 -5.21 2.27
CA GLU A 15 1.58 -4.77 1.06
C GLU A 15 0.09 -5.11 1.13
N LYS A 16 -0.28 -6.33 1.56
CA LYS A 16 -1.69 -6.71 1.71
C LYS A 16 -2.43 -5.79 2.68
N VAL A 17 -1.79 -5.41 3.80
CA VAL A 17 -2.40 -4.51 4.79
C VAL A 17 -2.58 -3.11 4.19
N ILE A 18 -1.50 -2.49 3.69
CA ILE A 18 -1.51 -1.10 3.22
C ILE A 18 -2.54 -0.89 2.08
N TYR A 19 -2.71 -1.88 1.20
CA TYR A 19 -3.62 -1.80 0.05
C TYR A 19 -4.95 -2.52 0.26
N PHE A 20 -5.41 -2.63 1.51
CA PHE A 20 -6.77 -3.09 1.87
C PHE A 20 -7.12 -4.50 1.35
N ALA A 21 -6.14 -5.40 1.32
CA ALA A 21 -6.34 -6.81 0.95
C ALA A 21 -6.36 -7.76 2.16
N ALA A 22 -5.93 -7.31 3.34
CA ALA A 22 -6.01 -8.07 4.59
C ALA A 22 -6.16 -7.14 5.78
N TYR A 23 -6.88 -7.61 6.80
CA TYR A 23 -6.94 -7.00 8.13
C TYR A 23 -5.65 -7.32 8.89
N MET A 24 -5.21 -6.39 9.73
CA MET A 24 -4.15 -6.58 10.71
C MET A 24 -4.72 -6.39 12.11
N ILE A 25 -4.46 -7.33 13.00
CA ILE A 25 -4.86 -7.23 14.41
C ILE A 25 -3.96 -6.21 15.10
N THR A 26 -4.56 -5.16 15.66
CA THR A 26 -3.86 -4.04 16.30
C THR A 26 -3.73 -4.23 17.81
N SER A 27 -4.72 -4.86 18.45
CA SER A 27 -4.73 -5.16 19.88
C SER A 27 -5.48 -6.46 20.14
N VAL A 28 -5.08 -7.15 21.21
CA VAL A 28 -5.76 -8.32 21.75
C VAL A 28 -5.75 -8.15 23.27
N ASP A 29 -6.91 -8.24 23.90
CA ASP A 29 -7.04 -8.30 25.35
C ASP A 29 -6.82 -9.75 25.80
N GLU A 30 -5.58 -10.07 26.16
CA GLU A 30 -5.21 -11.43 26.55
C GLU A 30 -5.79 -11.82 27.92
N GLU A 31 -6.00 -10.85 28.82
CA GLU A 31 -6.53 -11.09 30.16
C GLU A 31 -8.02 -11.45 30.09
N ALA A 32 -8.83 -10.59 29.47
CA ALA A 32 -10.26 -10.84 29.29
C ALA A 32 -10.50 -12.13 28.49
N ARG A 33 -9.70 -12.36 27.42
CA ARG A 33 -9.80 -13.60 26.63
C ARG A 33 -9.50 -14.83 27.48
N HIS A 34 -8.54 -14.76 28.42
CA HIS A 34 -8.19 -15.90 29.25
C HIS A 34 -9.27 -16.21 30.29
N GLU A 35 -9.81 -15.18 30.93
CA GLU A 35 -10.88 -15.29 31.94
C GLU A 35 -12.16 -15.89 31.34
N ASP A 36 -12.60 -15.37 30.20
CA ASP A 36 -13.84 -15.79 29.55
C ASP A 36 -13.69 -17.05 28.67
N LEU A 37 -12.47 -17.55 28.46
CA LEU A 37 -12.19 -18.69 27.57
C LEU A 37 -13.06 -19.91 27.85
N PRO A 38 -13.30 -20.35 29.11
CA PRO A 38 -14.13 -21.51 29.39
C PRO A 38 -15.60 -21.29 29.00
N MET A 39 -16.12 -20.08 29.24
CA MET A 39 -17.49 -19.71 28.86
C MET A 39 -17.65 -19.67 27.34
N LEU A 40 -16.69 -19.05 26.64
CA LEU A 40 -16.68 -18.97 25.18
C LEU A 40 -16.55 -20.36 24.54
N GLN A 41 -15.73 -21.25 25.10
CA GLN A 41 -15.60 -22.64 24.64
C GLN A 41 -16.93 -23.39 24.80
N ALA A 42 -17.61 -23.25 25.94
CA ALA A 42 -18.91 -23.88 26.15
C ALA A 42 -19.99 -23.35 25.18
N ALA A 43 -19.96 -22.05 24.86
CA ALA A 43 -20.86 -21.45 23.88
C ALA A 43 -20.59 -21.98 22.46
N HIS A 44 -19.31 -22.08 22.06
CA HIS A 44 -18.90 -22.67 20.78
C HIS A 44 -19.33 -24.14 20.65
N ASP A 45 -19.08 -24.94 21.70
CA ASP A 45 -19.44 -26.36 21.70
C ASP A 45 -20.96 -26.56 21.64
N ARG A 46 -21.73 -25.68 22.30
CA ARG A 46 -23.20 -25.68 22.20
C ARG A 46 -23.67 -25.37 20.78
N GLU A 47 -23.12 -24.35 20.14
CA GLU A 47 -23.48 -23.97 18.77
C GLU A 47 -23.16 -25.11 17.78
N LYS A 48 -22.05 -25.81 18.00
CA LYS A 48 -21.70 -27.02 17.23
C LYS A 48 -22.70 -28.15 17.43
N GLN A 49 -23.14 -28.40 18.67
CA GLN A 49 -24.18 -29.39 18.96
C GLN A 49 -25.53 -29.02 18.32
N GLU A 50 -25.88 -27.73 18.31
CA GLU A 50 -27.10 -27.23 17.66
C GLU A 50 -27.04 -27.45 16.13
N LEU A 51 -25.89 -27.21 15.49
CA LEU A 51 -25.67 -27.52 14.08
C LEU A 51 -25.76 -29.02 13.77
N GLU A 52 -25.17 -29.87 14.62
CA GLU A 52 -25.26 -31.32 14.47
C GLU A 52 -26.71 -31.83 14.65
N ALA A 53 -27.45 -31.27 15.61
CA ALA A 53 -28.86 -31.58 15.81
C ALA A 53 -29.72 -31.14 14.62
N ALA A 54 -29.46 -29.95 14.06
CA ALA A 54 -30.14 -29.45 12.87
C ALA A 54 -29.86 -30.30 11.63
N LEU A 55 -28.60 -30.72 11.43
CA LEU A 55 -28.23 -31.67 10.37
C LEU A 55 -28.99 -32.99 10.52
N ASN A 56 -29.03 -33.56 11.73
CA ASN A 56 -29.75 -34.80 11.98
C ASN A 56 -31.26 -34.65 11.73
N ALA A 57 -31.86 -33.52 12.12
CA ALA A 57 -33.26 -33.23 11.85
C ALA A 57 -33.57 -33.15 10.34
N ASP A 58 -32.76 -32.42 9.57
CA ASP A 58 -32.92 -32.28 8.12
C ASP A 58 -32.72 -33.63 7.39
N VAL A 59 -31.70 -34.40 7.78
CA VAL A 59 -31.46 -35.74 7.24
C VAL A 59 -32.65 -36.66 7.53
N ASN A 60 -33.16 -36.66 8.76
CA ASN A 60 -34.31 -37.47 9.14
C ASN A 60 -35.59 -37.05 8.41
N ALA A 61 -35.80 -35.75 8.19
CA ALA A 61 -36.94 -35.24 7.44
C ALA A 61 -36.91 -35.73 5.97
N ILE A 62 -35.75 -35.61 5.32
CA ILE A 62 -35.56 -36.09 3.93
C ILE A 62 -35.74 -37.62 3.87
N SER A 63 -35.17 -38.37 4.82
CA SER A 63 -35.34 -39.82 4.87
C SER A 63 -36.82 -40.22 5.00
N ARG A 64 -37.61 -39.55 5.86
CA ARG A 64 -39.05 -39.81 6.02
C ARG A 64 -39.85 -39.48 4.76
N GLU A 65 -39.55 -38.35 4.11
CA GLU A 65 -40.21 -37.95 2.86
C GLU A 65 -39.96 -38.99 1.76
N VAL A 66 -38.70 -39.44 1.62
CA VAL A 66 -38.28 -40.44 0.65
C VAL A 66 -38.92 -41.80 0.91
N GLU A 67 -39.02 -42.22 2.18
CA GLU A 67 -39.73 -43.45 2.55
C GLU A 67 -41.22 -43.37 2.21
N SER A 68 -41.87 -42.23 2.47
CA SER A 68 -43.29 -42.03 2.17
C SER A 68 -43.60 -42.05 0.66
N GLU A 69 -42.76 -41.39 -0.14
CA GLU A 69 -42.88 -41.38 -1.60
C GLU A 69 -42.52 -42.74 -2.22
N LEU A 70 -41.54 -43.47 -1.66
CA LEU A 70 -41.26 -44.86 -2.07
C LEU A 70 -42.46 -45.78 -1.81
N ALA A 71 -43.09 -45.66 -0.64
CA ALA A 71 -44.27 -46.45 -0.28
C ALA A 71 -45.47 -46.15 -1.22
N ARG A 72 -45.63 -44.88 -1.61
CA ARG A 72 -46.66 -44.46 -2.56
C ARG A 72 -46.40 -45.02 -3.97
N ILE A 73 -45.16 -44.92 -4.47
CA ILE A 73 -44.77 -45.52 -5.76
C ILE A 73 -44.95 -47.05 -5.73
N GLU A 74 -44.75 -47.68 -4.58
CA GLU A 74 -45.02 -49.12 -4.38
C GLU A 74 -46.51 -49.47 -4.44
N ALA A 75 -47.36 -48.68 -3.78
CA ALA A 75 -48.80 -48.87 -3.80
C ALA A 75 -49.42 -48.63 -5.20
N GLU A 76 -48.87 -47.69 -5.97
CA GLU A 76 -49.32 -47.36 -7.33
C GLU A 76 -48.76 -48.33 -8.41
N GLY A 77 -47.94 -49.32 -8.03
CA GLY A 77 -47.35 -50.29 -8.96
C GLY A 77 -46.25 -49.72 -9.85
N GLY A 78 -45.59 -48.65 -9.41
CA GLY A 78 -44.58 -47.89 -10.15
C GLY A 78 -43.35 -48.71 -10.56
N LYS A 79 -42.72 -48.29 -11.67
CA LYS A 79 -41.62 -49.05 -12.29
C LYS A 79 -40.34 -48.96 -11.47
N ALA A 80 -39.49 -49.99 -11.54
CA ALA A 80 -38.18 -50.00 -10.86
C ALA A 80 -37.29 -48.78 -11.21
N ALA A 81 -37.44 -48.23 -12.42
CA ALA A 81 -36.75 -47.03 -12.87
C ALA A 81 -37.17 -45.76 -12.10
N GLU A 82 -38.44 -45.64 -11.72
CA GLU A 82 -38.96 -44.48 -10.96
C GLU A 82 -38.48 -44.51 -9.51
N LYS A 83 -38.50 -45.69 -8.87
CA LYS A 83 -37.92 -45.88 -7.53
C LYS A 83 -36.42 -45.56 -7.49
N ARG A 84 -35.67 -45.99 -8.50
CA ARG A 84 -34.24 -45.70 -8.61
C ARG A 84 -33.99 -44.21 -8.76
N LYS A 85 -34.75 -43.52 -9.63
CA LYS A 85 -34.64 -42.08 -9.84
C LYS A 85 -34.94 -41.28 -8.56
N LEU A 86 -35.95 -41.70 -7.78
CA LEU A 86 -36.27 -41.09 -6.49
C LEU A 86 -35.12 -41.24 -5.49
N ARG A 87 -34.54 -42.45 -5.37
CA ARG A 87 -33.38 -42.70 -4.51
C ARG A 87 -32.15 -41.90 -4.92
N ASP A 88 -31.83 -41.85 -6.21
CA ASP A 88 -30.69 -41.10 -6.73
C ASP A 88 -30.86 -39.59 -6.46
N ASN A 89 -32.08 -39.05 -6.57
CA ASN A 89 -32.37 -37.66 -6.24
C ASN A 89 -32.27 -37.38 -4.74
N ALA A 90 -32.79 -38.27 -3.90
CA ALA A 90 -32.68 -38.20 -2.45
C ALA A 90 -31.22 -38.22 -1.98
N GLU A 91 -30.40 -39.11 -2.55
CA GLU A 91 -28.98 -39.20 -2.23
C GLU A 91 -28.24 -37.90 -2.59
N ARG A 92 -28.56 -37.30 -3.74
CA ARG A 92 -28.02 -35.99 -4.13
C ARG A 92 -28.45 -34.87 -3.17
N GLN A 93 -29.71 -34.86 -2.74
CA GLN A 93 -30.22 -33.89 -1.78
C GLN A 93 -29.54 -34.05 -0.42
N LEU A 94 -29.47 -35.28 0.12
CA LEU A 94 -28.77 -35.59 1.36
C LEU A 94 -27.30 -35.19 1.31
N ALA A 95 -26.61 -35.49 0.20
CA ALA A 95 -25.22 -35.08 0.00
C ALA A 95 -25.05 -33.55 -0.01
N SER A 96 -25.97 -32.82 -0.66
CA SER A 96 -25.96 -31.35 -0.67
C SER A 96 -26.19 -30.76 0.72
N VAL A 97 -27.13 -31.32 1.49
CA VAL A 97 -27.44 -30.87 2.86
C VAL A 97 -26.28 -31.13 3.81
N ARG A 98 -25.73 -32.35 3.81
CA ARG A 98 -24.53 -32.69 4.59
C ARG A 98 -23.38 -31.74 4.27
N LYS A 99 -23.11 -31.51 2.99
CA LYS A 99 -22.04 -30.60 2.55
C LYS A 99 -22.25 -29.15 2.99
N ARG A 100 -23.49 -28.68 3.11
CA ARG A 100 -23.81 -27.34 3.60
C ARG A 100 -23.45 -27.23 5.09
N TYR A 101 -23.96 -28.13 5.93
CA TYR A 101 -23.68 -28.13 7.36
C TYR A 101 -22.20 -28.40 7.67
N GLU A 102 -21.53 -29.28 6.91
CA GLU A 102 -20.10 -29.52 7.05
C GLU A 102 -19.28 -28.25 6.80
N ARG A 103 -19.64 -27.45 5.79
CA ARG A 103 -18.99 -26.15 5.54
C ARG A 103 -19.23 -25.15 6.65
N GLU A 104 -20.44 -25.13 7.21
CA GLU A 104 -20.82 -24.23 8.30
C GLU A 104 -20.10 -24.60 9.60
N ALA A 105 -20.07 -25.89 9.95
CA ALA A 105 -19.31 -26.40 11.08
C ALA A 105 -17.80 -26.16 10.91
N ALA A 106 -17.25 -26.36 9.71
CA ALA A 106 -15.85 -26.05 9.43
C ALA A 106 -15.55 -24.55 9.54
N HIS A 107 -16.46 -23.67 9.10
CA HIS A 107 -16.32 -22.23 9.26
C HIS A 107 -16.33 -21.85 10.74
N LEU A 108 -17.29 -22.37 11.51
CA LEU A 108 -17.38 -22.15 12.95
C LEU A 108 -16.09 -22.56 13.68
N GLU A 109 -15.57 -23.76 13.38
CA GLU A 109 -14.32 -24.25 13.96
C GLU A 109 -13.12 -23.37 13.58
N ASN A 110 -13.03 -22.94 12.31
CA ASN A 110 -11.97 -22.04 11.86
C ASN A 110 -12.02 -20.69 12.57
N VAL A 111 -13.21 -20.12 12.80
CA VAL A 111 -13.38 -18.86 13.55
C VAL A 111 -12.84 -19.03 14.97
N TRP A 112 -13.18 -20.14 15.63
CA TRP A 112 -12.79 -20.42 17.01
C TRP A 112 -11.28 -20.65 17.17
N GLU A 113 -10.70 -21.52 16.35
CA GLU A 113 -9.27 -21.81 16.39
C GLU A 113 -8.43 -20.58 16.03
N ARG A 114 -8.92 -19.73 15.11
CA ARG A 114 -8.26 -18.48 14.78
C ARG A 114 -8.31 -17.48 15.94
N PHE A 115 -9.45 -17.36 16.62
CA PHE A 115 -9.60 -16.49 17.78
C PHE A 115 -8.69 -16.89 18.95
N LYS A 116 -8.64 -18.18 19.28
CA LYS A 116 -7.75 -18.71 20.35
C LYS A 116 -6.29 -18.37 20.12
N SER A 117 -5.83 -18.54 18.88
CA SER A 117 -4.43 -18.36 18.50
C SER A 117 -4.07 -16.93 18.10
N LEU A 118 -5.02 -15.99 18.20
CA LEU A 118 -4.88 -14.63 17.72
C LEU A 118 -3.79 -13.87 18.48
N LYS A 119 -2.91 -13.20 17.73
CA LYS A 119 -1.85 -12.33 18.28
C LYS A 119 -1.86 -10.97 17.62
N VAL A 120 -1.27 -9.98 18.29
CA VAL A 120 -1.02 -8.67 17.70
C VAL A 120 -0.13 -8.81 16.46
N ALA A 121 -0.44 -8.05 15.40
CA ALA A 121 0.19 -8.10 14.08
C ALA A 121 -0.12 -9.34 13.21
N ASP A 122 -0.96 -10.27 13.70
CA ASP A 122 -1.52 -11.30 12.84
C ASP A 122 -2.34 -10.69 11.71
N LEU A 123 -2.31 -11.37 10.56
CA LEU A 123 -3.04 -10.95 9.37
C LEU A 123 -4.20 -11.88 9.09
N GLU A 124 -5.33 -11.29 8.69
CA GLU A 124 -6.49 -12.03 8.23
C GLU A 124 -6.93 -11.53 6.85
N GLY A 125 -6.76 -12.39 5.85
CA GLY A 125 -7.09 -12.08 4.46
C GLY A 125 -8.52 -12.47 4.09
N ASN A 126 -9.17 -13.35 4.86
CA ASN A 126 -10.53 -13.77 4.59
C ASN A 126 -11.52 -12.84 5.30
N GLU A 127 -12.18 -11.98 4.51
CA GLU A 127 -13.16 -11.02 5.02
C GLU A 127 -14.33 -11.68 5.76
N ALA A 128 -14.81 -12.83 5.27
CA ALA A 128 -15.91 -13.56 5.93
C ALA A 128 -15.49 -14.13 7.29
N LEU A 129 -14.24 -14.61 7.39
CA LEU A 129 -13.67 -15.10 8.64
C LEU A 129 -13.48 -13.95 9.64
N TYR A 130 -12.86 -12.84 9.20
CA TYR A 130 -12.67 -11.67 10.03
C TYR A 130 -13.99 -11.09 10.54
N ARG A 131 -14.99 -10.95 9.67
CA ARG A 131 -16.32 -10.48 10.05
C ARG A 131 -16.99 -11.39 11.08
N SER A 132 -16.92 -12.70 10.89
CA SER A 132 -17.47 -13.67 11.86
C SER A 132 -16.73 -13.61 13.19
N MET A 133 -15.41 -13.38 13.19
CA MET A 133 -14.63 -13.18 14.41
C MET A 133 -15.04 -11.89 15.13
N VAL A 134 -15.25 -10.79 14.40
CA VAL A 134 -15.71 -9.52 14.99
C VAL A 134 -17.11 -9.65 15.55
N ASP A 135 -18.03 -10.29 14.83
CA ASP A 135 -19.42 -10.48 15.24
C ASP A 135 -19.52 -11.29 16.54
N LYS A 136 -18.63 -12.28 16.75
CA LYS A 136 -18.64 -13.15 17.95
C LYS A 136 -17.73 -12.69 19.08
N TYR A 137 -16.53 -12.20 18.73
CA TYR A 137 -15.42 -11.98 19.67
C TYR A 137 -14.82 -10.58 19.58
N GLY A 138 -15.50 -9.63 18.92
CA GLY A 138 -15.00 -8.26 18.70
C GLY A 138 -14.74 -7.44 19.97
N MET A 139 -15.18 -7.92 21.15
CA MET A 139 -14.84 -7.30 22.43
C MET A 139 -13.41 -7.58 22.89
N TYR A 140 -12.80 -8.67 22.42
CA TYR A 140 -11.49 -9.15 22.90
C TYR A 140 -10.32 -8.73 22.01
N PHE A 141 -10.59 -8.20 20.82
CA PHE A 141 -9.53 -7.79 19.90
C PHE A 141 -10.00 -6.65 19.01
N GLU A 142 -9.06 -5.82 18.55
CA GLU A 142 -9.30 -4.87 17.48
C GLU A 142 -8.43 -5.22 16.27
N GLY A 143 -9.01 -5.08 15.08
CA GLY A 143 -8.27 -5.13 13.83
C GLY A 143 -8.65 -3.96 12.92
N ALA A 144 -7.72 -3.61 12.05
CA ALA A 144 -7.90 -2.54 11.09
C ALA A 144 -7.24 -2.90 9.76
N MET A 145 -7.60 -2.18 8.70
CA MET A 145 -6.98 -2.28 7.37
C MET A 145 -6.18 -1.01 7.03
N GLY A 146 -5.35 -1.13 5.99
CA GLY A 146 -4.70 0.02 5.38
C GLY A 146 -3.55 0.59 6.19
N ALA A 147 -3.13 1.79 5.81
CA ALA A 147 -2.10 2.54 6.52
C ALA A 147 -2.51 2.94 7.95
N GLU A 148 -3.82 3.00 8.23
CA GLU A 148 -4.37 3.29 9.56
C GLU A 148 -4.03 2.19 10.57
N ALA A 149 -4.15 0.92 10.16
CA ALA A 149 -3.73 -0.21 10.99
C ALA A 149 -2.23 -0.13 11.32
N ILE A 150 -1.40 0.22 10.33
CA ILE A 150 0.04 0.40 10.52
C ILE A 150 0.32 1.54 11.49
N LYS A 151 -0.41 2.66 11.38
CA LYS A 151 -0.30 3.80 12.30
C LYS A 151 -0.62 3.40 13.75
N LYS A 152 -1.79 2.78 13.99
CA LYS A 152 -2.17 2.28 15.31
C LYS A 152 -1.12 1.33 15.90
N ARG A 153 -0.58 0.43 15.07
CA ARG A 153 0.46 -0.50 15.52
C ARG A 153 1.76 0.22 15.90
N LEU A 154 2.16 1.25 15.15
CA LEU A 154 3.34 2.07 15.45
C LEU A 154 3.15 2.91 16.72
N GLU A 155 1.92 3.33 17.03
CA GLU A 155 1.60 4.05 18.28
C GLU A 155 1.72 3.15 19.51
N SER A 156 1.31 1.87 19.41
CA SER A 156 1.48 0.88 20.48
C SER A 156 2.82 0.14 20.44
N PHE A 157 3.79 0.60 19.64
CA PHE A 157 5.06 -0.10 19.46
C PHE A 157 6.12 0.38 20.45
N ASP A 158 6.51 -0.48 21.39
CA ASP A 158 7.64 -0.23 22.28
C ASP A 158 8.97 -0.52 21.56
N LEU A 159 9.70 0.55 21.24
CA LEU A 159 11.00 0.47 20.59
C LEU A 159 12.10 -0.06 21.52
N GLU A 160 12.04 0.24 22.81
CA GLU A 160 13.06 -0.14 23.79
C GLU A 160 12.97 -1.63 24.09
N ALA A 161 11.76 -2.12 24.40
CA ALA A 161 11.52 -3.55 24.63
C ALA A 161 11.90 -4.39 23.40
N GLU A 162 11.54 -3.95 22.18
CA GLU A 162 11.94 -4.67 20.97
C GLU A 162 13.46 -4.64 20.75
N ALA A 163 14.14 -3.53 21.07
CA ALA A 163 15.59 -3.46 20.95
C ALA A 163 16.29 -4.42 21.91
N GLU A 164 15.80 -4.56 23.14
CA GLU A 164 16.31 -5.52 24.12
C GLU A 164 16.08 -6.97 23.67
N ALA A 165 14.86 -7.31 23.24
CA ALA A 165 14.54 -8.63 22.69
C ALA A 165 15.44 -8.99 21.50
N LEU A 166 15.69 -8.03 20.59
CA LEU A 166 16.58 -8.23 19.45
C LEU A 166 18.04 -8.43 19.88
N LYS A 167 18.52 -7.71 20.89
CA LYS A 167 19.88 -7.90 21.43
C LYS A 167 20.04 -9.30 22.02
N GLU A 168 19.05 -9.79 22.77
CA GLU A 168 19.06 -11.14 23.32
C GLU A 168 19.09 -12.20 22.21
N ILE A 169 18.26 -12.06 21.18
CA ILE A 169 18.24 -12.97 20.01
C ILE A 169 19.59 -12.95 19.28
N ILE A 170 20.30 -11.83 19.25
CA ILE A 170 21.63 -11.74 18.61
C ILE A 170 22.71 -12.46 19.44
N GLN A 171 22.58 -12.46 20.77
CA GLN A 171 23.50 -13.14 21.68
C GLN A 171 23.27 -14.66 21.66
N THR A 172 22.01 -15.10 21.73
CA THR A 172 21.64 -16.53 21.82
C THR A 172 21.51 -17.20 20.45
N GLY A 173 21.06 -16.45 19.43
CA GLY A 173 20.73 -16.97 18.11
C GLY A 173 21.95 -17.25 17.22
N LYS A 174 21.80 -18.24 16.32
CA LYS A 174 22.82 -18.62 15.33
C LYS A 174 22.29 -18.49 13.89
N GLY A 175 23.21 -18.31 12.93
CA GLY A 175 22.92 -18.32 11.50
C GLY A 175 21.98 -17.21 11.01
N GLN A 176 20.95 -17.59 10.24
CA GLN A 176 20.04 -16.68 9.56
C GLN A 176 19.18 -15.83 10.51
N LYS A 177 18.77 -16.40 11.67
CA LYS A 177 17.98 -15.68 12.68
C LYS A 177 18.76 -14.49 13.24
N LYS A 178 20.04 -14.68 13.56
CA LYS A 178 20.95 -13.62 14.02
C LYS A 178 21.14 -12.52 12.97
N THR A 179 21.32 -12.90 11.70
CA THR A 179 21.47 -11.94 10.60
C THR A 179 20.20 -11.10 10.38
N ARG A 180 19.01 -11.70 10.53
CA ARG A 180 17.73 -10.96 10.47
C ARG A 180 17.62 -10.00 11.65
N ALA A 181 17.87 -10.46 12.87
CA ALA A 181 17.81 -9.63 14.07
C ALA A 181 18.77 -8.44 14.00
N LEU A 182 20.00 -8.63 13.51
CA LEU A 182 20.97 -7.54 13.28
C LEU A 182 20.44 -6.47 12.33
N LYS A 183 19.80 -6.87 11.22
CA LYS A 183 19.22 -5.93 10.25
C LYS A 183 18.02 -5.18 10.82
N ARG A 184 17.19 -5.86 11.63
CA ARG A 184 16.05 -5.25 12.35
C ARG A 184 16.54 -4.24 13.38
N LEU A 185 17.48 -4.65 14.25
CA LEU A 185 18.06 -3.82 15.29
C LEU A 185 18.69 -2.55 14.71
N LYS A 186 19.30 -2.61 13.52
CA LYS A 186 19.82 -1.42 12.84
C LYS A 186 18.74 -0.38 12.55
N VAL A 187 17.52 -0.79 12.24
CA VAL A 187 16.40 0.13 11.99
C VAL A 187 15.82 0.63 13.31
N VAL A 188 15.59 -0.26 14.28
CA VAL A 188 15.08 0.10 15.63
C VAL A 188 16.01 1.09 16.32
N ASN A 189 17.31 0.79 16.38
CA ASN A 189 18.31 1.67 16.98
C ASN A 189 18.40 3.04 16.30
N ALA A 190 18.16 3.12 14.98
CA ALA A 190 18.18 4.41 14.30
C ALA A 190 17.02 5.33 14.74
N PHE A 191 15.87 4.75 15.13
CA PHE A 191 14.78 5.51 15.72
C PHE A 191 15.03 5.83 17.20
N LEU A 192 15.67 4.94 17.96
CA LEU A 192 16.03 5.20 19.36
C LEU A 192 17.11 6.28 19.52
N THR A 193 18.07 6.36 18.59
CA THR A 193 19.18 7.33 18.68
C THR A 193 18.88 8.69 18.06
N THR A 194 17.81 8.81 17.29
CA THR A 194 17.42 10.07 16.64
C THR A 194 16.09 10.56 17.20
N ASN A 195 15.81 11.86 17.13
CA ASN A 195 14.55 12.43 17.60
C ASN A 195 13.38 12.19 16.60
N ASN A 196 13.48 11.18 15.74
CA ASN A 196 12.48 10.92 14.71
C ASN A 196 11.50 9.86 15.21
N SER A 197 10.21 10.18 15.19
CA SER A 197 9.17 9.18 15.46
C SER A 197 8.96 8.26 14.25
N PRO A 198 8.80 6.93 14.46
CA PRO A 198 8.35 6.01 13.41
C PRO A 198 7.03 6.39 12.77
N LEU A 199 6.17 7.13 13.48
CA LEU A 199 4.88 7.62 12.97
C LEU A 199 5.03 8.49 11.72
N GLY A 200 6.17 9.17 11.55
CA GLY A 200 6.46 9.96 10.35
C GLY A 200 6.54 9.15 9.05
N MET A 201 6.50 7.81 9.11
CA MET A 201 6.37 6.94 7.93
C MET A 201 4.93 6.88 7.38
N VAL A 202 3.92 7.27 8.18
CA VAL A 202 2.52 7.40 7.76
C VAL A 202 2.16 8.88 7.69
N LEU A 203 1.66 9.33 6.55
CA LEU A 203 1.42 10.75 6.29
C LEU A 203 -0.05 11.09 6.41
N ASP A 204 -0.41 11.89 7.41
CA ASP A 204 -1.73 12.51 7.51
C ASP A 204 -1.85 13.75 6.59
N VAL A 205 -0.73 14.43 6.34
CA VAL A 205 -0.66 15.65 5.53
C VAL A 205 0.43 15.52 4.48
N VAL A 206 0.08 15.71 3.20
CA VAL A 206 1.02 15.69 2.08
C VAL A 206 1.36 17.13 1.67
N PRO A 207 2.64 17.53 1.69
CA PRO A 207 3.04 18.87 1.29
C PRO A 207 2.92 19.06 -0.24
N VAL A 208 2.61 20.28 -0.66
CA VAL A 208 2.54 20.65 -2.08
C VAL A 208 3.70 21.57 -2.43
N ILE A 209 4.49 21.18 -3.42
CA ILE A 209 5.63 21.98 -3.90
C ILE A 209 5.15 23.32 -4.50
N PRO A 210 5.90 24.43 -4.30
CA PRO A 210 5.54 25.74 -4.85
C PRO A 210 5.22 25.72 -6.36
N PRO A 211 4.24 26.51 -6.84
CA PRO A 211 3.82 26.52 -8.24
C PRO A 211 4.96 26.77 -9.25
N GLU A 212 5.91 27.63 -8.91
CA GLU A 212 7.08 27.95 -9.74
C GLU A 212 7.95 26.71 -10.06
N LEU A 213 7.96 25.71 -9.18
CA LEU A 213 8.70 24.46 -9.38
C LEU A 213 7.90 23.43 -10.19
N ARG A 214 6.62 23.72 -10.50
CA ARG A 214 5.69 22.90 -11.30
C ARG A 214 4.89 23.79 -12.29
N PRO A 215 5.58 24.51 -13.19
CA PRO A 215 4.95 25.56 -13.99
C PRO A 215 3.90 25.01 -14.95
N MET A 216 2.96 25.89 -15.30
CA MET A 216 2.03 25.74 -16.41
C MET A 216 2.35 26.85 -17.40
N VAL A 217 2.70 26.48 -18.63
CA VAL A 217 3.12 27.40 -19.67
C VAL A 217 2.11 27.35 -20.81
N GLN A 218 1.63 28.51 -21.24
CA GLN A 218 0.77 28.61 -22.40
C GLN A 218 1.61 28.46 -23.68
N LEU A 219 1.16 27.61 -24.59
CA LEU A 219 1.75 27.42 -25.91
C LEU A 219 1.02 28.29 -26.95
N ASP A 220 1.71 28.56 -28.05
CA ASP A 220 1.10 29.19 -29.22
C ASP A 220 -0.10 28.37 -29.70
N GLY A 221 -1.25 29.03 -29.89
CA GLY A 221 -2.52 28.38 -30.20
C GLY A 221 -3.42 28.06 -28.99
N GLY A 222 -3.17 28.68 -27.83
CA GLY A 222 -4.09 28.67 -26.69
C GLY A 222 -4.10 27.37 -25.87
N ARG A 223 -3.19 26.43 -26.16
CA ARG A 223 -3.02 25.20 -25.38
C ARG A 223 -2.14 25.46 -24.16
N PHE A 224 -2.27 24.64 -23.13
CA PHE A 224 -1.42 24.70 -21.94
C PHE A 224 -0.54 23.46 -21.83
N ALA A 225 0.75 23.66 -21.56
CA ALA A 225 1.68 22.62 -21.17
C ALA A 225 1.88 22.68 -19.65
N THR A 226 1.64 21.55 -18.98
CA THR A 226 1.76 21.44 -17.52
C THR A 226 2.87 20.49 -17.14
N SER A 227 3.55 20.77 -16.02
CA SER A 227 4.40 19.77 -15.37
C SER A 227 3.61 18.50 -15.00
N ASP A 228 4.20 17.32 -15.21
CA ASP A 228 3.64 16.01 -14.84
C ASP A 228 3.20 15.95 -13.36
N LEU A 229 3.89 16.70 -12.48
CA LEU A 229 3.53 16.79 -11.06
C LEU A 229 2.11 17.34 -10.84
N ASN A 230 1.66 18.29 -11.67
CA ASN A 230 0.32 18.87 -11.51
C ASN A 230 -0.76 17.80 -11.69
N ASP A 231 -0.57 16.85 -12.61
CA ASP A 231 -1.48 15.73 -12.80
C ASP A 231 -1.45 14.75 -11.63
N LEU A 232 -0.29 14.48 -11.06
CA LEU A 232 -0.15 13.62 -9.89
C LEU A 232 -0.80 14.25 -8.65
N TYR A 233 -0.55 15.53 -8.37
CA TYR A 233 -1.23 16.26 -7.29
C TYR A 233 -2.75 16.31 -7.50
N ARG A 234 -3.20 16.61 -8.72
CA ARG A 234 -4.62 16.64 -9.05
C ARG A 234 -5.31 15.30 -8.79
N ARG A 235 -4.64 14.18 -9.10
CA ARG A 235 -5.16 12.84 -8.78
C ARG A 235 -5.30 12.64 -7.28
N VAL A 236 -4.29 12.98 -6.49
CA VAL A 236 -4.35 12.89 -5.01
C VAL A 236 -5.52 13.73 -4.46
N ILE A 237 -5.64 14.98 -4.88
CA ILE A 237 -6.71 15.89 -4.45
C ILE A 237 -8.09 15.33 -4.80
N ASN A 238 -8.27 14.85 -6.04
CA ASN A 238 -9.55 14.30 -6.48
C ASN A 238 -9.96 13.05 -5.70
N ARG A 239 -9.00 12.15 -5.41
CA ARG A 239 -9.23 10.95 -4.60
C ARG A 239 -9.57 11.31 -3.16
N ASN A 240 -8.84 12.25 -2.57
CA ASN A 240 -9.10 12.72 -1.21
C ASN A 240 -10.48 13.37 -1.07
N ASN A 241 -10.85 14.25 -2.00
CA ASN A 241 -12.16 14.90 -2.00
C ASN A 241 -13.30 13.88 -2.21
N ARG A 242 -13.08 12.86 -3.05
CA ARG A 242 -14.05 11.78 -3.24
C ARG A 242 -14.20 10.93 -1.99
N LEU A 243 -13.10 10.54 -1.34
CA LEU A 243 -13.11 9.81 -0.08
C LEU A 243 -13.88 10.58 1.00
N LYS A 244 -13.63 11.89 1.13
CA LYS A 244 -14.34 12.76 2.08
C LYS A 244 -15.87 12.72 1.86
N ARG A 245 -16.32 12.85 0.61
CA ARG A 245 -17.75 12.76 0.26
C ARG A 245 -18.34 11.39 0.55
N LEU A 246 -17.60 10.31 0.32
CA LEU A 246 -18.07 8.95 0.60
C LEU A 246 -18.28 8.72 2.10
N LEU A 247 -17.41 9.29 2.94
CA LEU A 247 -17.55 9.25 4.40
C LEU A 247 -18.76 10.06 4.87
N GLU A 248 -18.96 11.27 4.33
CA GLU A 248 -20.12 12.12 4.64
C GLU A 248 -21.47 11.46 4.28
N LEU A 249 -21.49 10.66 3.22
CA LEU A 249 -22.69 9.93 2.76
C LEU A 249 -22.90 8.59 3.49
N GLY A 250 -22.00 8.17 4.38
CA GLY A 250 -22.07 6.87 5.04
C GLY A 250 -22.00 5.70 4.05
N ALA A 251 -21.19 5.83 2.99
CA ALA A 251 -21.06 4.78 1.98
C ALA A 251 -20.54 3.45 2.60
N PRO A 252 -20.93 2.29 2.05
CA PRO A 252 -20.46 0.99 2.51
C PRO A 252 -18.93 0.88 2.58
N GLU A 253 -18.44 0.15 3.57
CA GLU A 253 -17.00 0.06 3.89
C GLU A 253 -16.15 -0.41 2.71
N ILE A 254 -16.66 -1.35 1.89
CA ILE A 254 -15.97 -1.84 0.69
C ILE A 254 -15.65 -0.69 -0.29
N ILE A 255 -16.58 0.25 -0.47
CA ILE A 255 -16.40 1.39 -1.37
C ILE A 255 -15.38 2.37 -0.79
N VAL A 256 -15.47 2.62 0.52
CA VAL A 256 -14.55 3.48 1.26
C VAL A 256 -13.12 2.91 1.21
N ASN A 257 -12.96 1.61 1.47
CA ASN A 257 -11.67 0.91 1.44
C ASN A 257 -11.04 0.93 0.06
N ASN A 258 -11.84 0.75 -1.00
CA ASN A 258 -11.33 0.90 -2.36
C ASN A 258 -10.87 2.34 -2.65
N GLU A 259 -11.61 3.36 -2.20
CA GLU A 259 -11.18 4.76 -2.41
C GLU A 259 -9.93 5.11 -1.57
N LYS A 260 -9.82 4.61 -0.32
CA LYS A 260 -8.60 4.71 0.49
C LYS A 260 -7.40 4.05 -0.22
N ARG A 261 -7.58 2.86 -0.81
CA ARG A 261 -6.55 2.17 -1.62
C ARG A 261 -6.12 3.02 -2.82
N MET A 262 -7.08 3.60 -3.55
CA MET A 262 -6.79 4.45 -4.71
C MET A 262 -6.08 5.76 -4.32
N LEU A 263 -6.40 6.31 -3.15
CA LEU A 263 -5.72 7.48 -2.59
C LEU A 263 -4.25 7.13 -2.26
N GLN A 264 -4.01 5.99 -1.61
CA GLN A 264 -2.65 5.51 -1.34
C GLN A 264 -1.85 5.36 -2.64
N GLU A 265 -2.41 4.71 -3.66
CA GLU A 265 -1.75 4.53 -4.96
C GLU A 265 -1.46 5.86 -5.68
N ALA A 266 -2.33 6.87 -5.50
CA ALA A 266 -2.11 8.21 -6.03
C ALA A 266 -0.92 8.90 -5.33
N VAL A 267 -0.81 8.77 -4.00
CA VAL A 267 0.31 9.31 -3.22
C VAL A 267 1.62 8.57 -3.54
N ASP A 268 1.58 7.25 -3.72
CA ASP A 268 2.74 6.47 -4.14
C ASP A 268 3.26 6.95 -5.50
N SER A 269 2.35 7.21 -6.44
CA SER A 269 2.67 7.71 -7.77
C SER A 269 3.23 9.14 -7.74
N LEU A 270 2.76 9.98 -6.81
CA LEU A 270 3.29 11.32 -6.61
C LEU A 270 4.75 11.29 -6.15
N PHE A 271 5.09 10.43 -5.20
CA PHE A 271 6.44 10.35 -4.65
C PHE A 271 7.41 9.58 -5.55
N ASP A 272 7.05 8.40 -6.05
CA ASP A 272 7.93 7.51 -6.82
C ASP A 272 7.09 6.65 -7.79
N ASN A 273 6.73 7.24 -8.93
CA ASN A 273 5.86 6.61 -9.93
C ASN A 273 6.51 5.38 -10.54
N GLY A 274 5.77 4.27 -10.61
CA GLY A 274 6.26 3.00 -11.15
C GLY A 274 7.14 2.18 -10.19
N ARG A 275 7.33 2.64 -8.95
CA ARG A 275 7.98 1.83 -7.91
C ARG A 275 7.17 0.58 -7.55
N ARG A 276 5.83 0.70 -7.58
CA ARG A 276 4.88 -0.39 -7.34
C ARG A 276 3.88 -0.45 -8.48
N GLY A 277 3.65 -1.64 -9.01
CA GLY A 277 2.65 -1.88 -10.04
C GLY A 277 2.98 -1.18 -11.36
N ARG A 278 1.94 -0.92 -12.17
CA ARG A 278 2.09 -0.20 -13.44
C ARG A 278 2.17 1.31 -13.17
N PRO A 279 3.12 2.03 -13.80
CA PRO A 279 3.23 3.46 -13.62
C PRO A 279 1.98 4.17 -14.16
N VAL A 280 1.64 5.30 -13.54
CA VAL A 280 0.62 6.20 -14.08
C VAL A 280 1.16 6.83 -15.35
N THR A 281 0.43 6.62 -16.45
CA THR A 281 0.78 7.15 -17.77
C THR A 281 -0.08 8.38 -18.11
N GLY A 282 0.56 9.32 -18.82
CA GLY A 282 -0.09 10.47 -19.44
C GLY A 282 -0.42 10.20 -20.92
N PRO A 283 -0.69 11.27 -21.68
CA PRO A 283 -0.91 11.18 -23.13
C PRO A 283 0.25 10.47 -23.83
N GLY A 284 -0.08 9.59 -24.79
CA GLY A 284 0.92 8.81 -25.52
C GLY A 284 1.55 7.68 -24.71
N ASN A 285 0.88 7.16 -23.67
CA ASN A 285 1.37 6.08 -22.79
C ASN A 285 2.73 6.36 -22.12
N ARG A 286 3.17 7.61 -22.08
CA ARG A 286 4.40 8.01 -21.40
C ARG A 286 4.18 8.00 -19.87
N PRO A 287 5.06 7.37 -19.07
CA PRO A 287 4.96 7.46 -17.61
C PRO A 287 5.20 8.91 -17.15
N LEU A 288 4.36 9.36 -16.23
CA LEU A 288 4.49 10.68 -15.61
C LEU A 288 5.72 10.71 -14.68
N LYS A 289 6.47 11.82 -14.70
CA LYS A 289 7.62 12.01 -13.80
C LYS A 289 7.16 12.38 -12.39
N SER A 290 7.63 11.61 -11.39
CA SER A 290 7.34 11.82 -9.97
C SER A 290 8.34 12.76 -9.28
N LEU A 291 8.10 13.08 -7.99
CA LEU A 291 9.03 13.87 -7.18
C LEU A 291 10.42 13.23 -7.09
N SER A 292 10.49 11.91 -6.92
CA SER A 292 11.76 11.18 -6.88
C SER A 292 12.51 11.24 -8.20
N ASP A 293 11.81 11.20 -9.33
CA ASP A 293 12.43 11.29 -10.66
C ASP A 293 13.10 12.64 -10.90
N MET A 294 12.61 13.71 -10.25
CA MET A 294 13.27 15.02 -10.31
C MET A 294 14.64 15.03 -9.64
N LEU A 295 14.93 14.08 -8.76
CA LEU A 295 16.21 13.98 -8.04
C LEU A 295 17.14 12.95 -8.68
N LYS A 296 16.58 11.87 -9.23
CA LYS A 296 17.34 10.72 -9.76
C LYS A 296 17.80 10.94 -11.21
N GLY A 297 18.86 10.22 -11.60
CA GLY A 297 19.30 10.09 -12.99
C GLY A 297 20.12 11.27 -13.53
N LYS A 298 20.48 11.20 -14.82
CA LYS A 298 21.31 12.22 -15.50
C LYS A 298 20.58 13.56 -15.65
N GLN A 299 19.26 13.51 -15.86
CA GLN A 299 18.38 14.69 -15.94
C GLN A 299 17.85 15.14 -14.56
N GLY A 300 18.25 14.48 -13.48
CA GLY A 300 17.86 14.87 -12.12
C GLY A 300 18.56 16.14 -11.67
N ARG A 301 17.92 16.89 -10.76
CA ARG A 301 18.39 18.17 -10.25
C ARG A 301 19.82 18.11 -9.69
N PHE A 302 20.20 17.03 -9.00
CA PHE A 302 21.55 16.88 -8.47
C PHE A 302 22.62 16.94 -9.57
N ARG A 303 22.46 16.16 -10.64
CA ARG A 303 23.48 16.06 -11.68
C ARG A 303 23.40 17.21 -12.69
N GLN A 304 22.19 17.62 -13.05
CA GLN A 304 22.00 18.61 -14.11
C GLN A 304 22.05 20.05 -13.61
N ASN A 305 21.66 20.31 -12.36
CA ASN A 305 21.51 21.67 -11.85
C ASN A 305 22.48 22.00 -10.71
N LEU A 306 22.98 21.01 -9.96
CA LEU A 306 23.93 21.27 -8.86
C LEU A 306 25.38 21.04 -9.28
N LEU A 307 25.70 19.95 -9.98
CA LEU A 307 27.09 19.64 -10.38
C LEU A 307 27.61 20.44 -11.58
N GLY A 308 26.72 20.86 -12.48
CA GLY A 308 27.07 21.69 -13.63
C GLY A 308 25.95 22.69 -13.87
N LYS A 309 26.30 23.93 -14.18
CA LYS A 309 25.33 24.99 -14.49
C LYS A 309 25.74 25.67 -15.79
N ARG A 310 24.73 26.23 -16.46
CA ARG A 310 25.00 27.20 -17.53
C ARG A 310 25.57 28.45 -16.88
N VAL A 311 26.60 29.01 -17.51
CA VAL A 311 27.31 30.19 -17.02
C VAL A 311 27.24 31.28 -18.07
N ASP A 312 27.04 32.51 -17.61
CA ASP A 312 27.16 33.69 -18.45
C ASP A 312 28.64 33.94 -18.82
N TYR A 313 28.89 34.83 -19.77
CA TYR A 313 30.23 35.14 -20.28
C TYR A 313 30.98 33.91 -20.82
N SER A 314 30.26 33.01 -21.47
CA SER A 314 30.83 31.82 -22.11
C SER A 314 30.46 31.75 -23.60
N GLY A 315 31.34 31.14 -24.39
CA GLY A 315 31.19 31.00 -25.84
C GLY A 315 31.74 29.68 -26.33
N ARG A 316 31.31 29.24 -27.51
CA ARG A 316 31.82 28.04 -28.17
C ARG A 316 31.98 28.31 -29.66
N SER A 317 33.14 27.91 -30.21
CA SER A 317 33.41 27.93 -31.64
C SER A 317 34.31 26.76 -32.04
N VAL A 318 34.45 26.53 -33.33
CA VAL A 318 35.32 25.49 -33.90
C VAL A 318 36.77 25.95 -33.79
N ILE A 319 37.66 25.05 -33.35
CA ILE A 319 39.10 25.32 -33.26
C ILE A 319 39.78 25.08 -34.62
N VAL A 320 40.71 25.97 -34.97
CA VAL A 320 41.54 25.88 -36.19
C VAL A 320 42.99 26.13 -35.79
N VAL A 321 43.94 25.48 -36.47
CA VAL A 321 45.38 25.65 -36.19
C VAL A 321 45.84 27.08 -36.49
N GLY A 322 46.60 27.68 -35.56
CA GLY A 322 47.18 29.01 -35.71
C GLY A 322 48.70 28.98 -35.51
N PRO A 323 49.49 28.58 -36.51
CA PRO A 323 50.94 28.39 -36.37
C PRO A 323 51.72 29.63 -35.93
N GLN A 324 51.18 30.83 -36.20
CA GLN A 324 51.75 32.12 -35.82
C GLN A 324 51.56 32.49 -34.33
N LEU A 325 50.74 31.73 -33.58
CA LEU A 325 50.43 32.03 -32.19
C LEU A 325 51.50 31.47 -31.25
N GLN A 326 51.83 32.22 -30.20
CA GLN A 326 52.69 31.74 -29.11
C GLN A 326 51.92 30.82 -28.15
N MET A 327 52.63 30.06 -27.30
CA MET A 327 52.03 29.06 -26.40
C MET A 327 50.95 29.61 -25.45
N HIS A 328 51.03 30.88 -25.08
CA HIS A 328 50.10 31.55 -24.17
C HIS A 328 49.01 32.36 -24.90
N GLN A 329 48.91 32.27 -26.22
CA GLN A 329 47.99 33.05 -27.04
C GLN A 329 46.89 32.18 -27.65
N CYS A 330 45.72 32.78 -27.86
CA CYS A 330 44.65 32.19 -28.64
C CYS A 330 43.97 33.25 -29.52
N GLY A 331 43.47 32.84 -30.68
CA GLY A 331 42.69 33.71 -31.56
C GLY A 331 41.20 33.64 -31.22
N LEU A 332 40.58 34.79 -30.92
CA LEU A 332 39.13 34.90 -30.73
C LEU A 332 38.49 35.62 -31.93
N PRO A 333 37.38 35.10 -32.50
CA PRO A 333 36.60 35.84 -33.47
C PRO A 333 36.09 37.17 -32.89
N LYS A 334 36.21 38.26 -33.67
CA LYS A 334 35.85 39.61 -33.21
C LYS A 334 34.41 39.69 -32.67
N GLN A 335 33.45 39.06 -33.34
CA GLN A 335 32.06 39.03 -32.90
C GLN A 335 31.88 38.32 -31.56
N MET A 336 32.60 37.21 -31.35
CA MET A 336 32.57 36.47 -30.08
C MET A 336 33.20 37.30 -28.95
N ALA A 337 34.34 37.94 -29.21
CA ALA A 337 34.98 38.81 -28.25
C ALA A 337 34.10 40.02 -27.88
N LEU A 338 33.41 40.61 -28.86
CA LEU A 338 32.52 41.75 -28.63
C LEU A 338 31.38 41.40 -27.65
N GLU A 339 30.77 40.22 -27.78
CA GLU A 339 29.69 39.81 -26.86
C GLU A 339 30.23 39.38 -25.50
N LEU A 340 31.33 38.62 -25.45
CA LEU A 340 31.95 38.18 -24.19
C LEU A 340 32.39 39.37 -23.31
N PHE A 341 32.92 40.42 -23.94
CA PHE A 341 33.42 41.61 -23.24
C PHE A 341 32.45 42.79 -23.30
N LYS A 342 31.19 42.57 -23.69
CA LYS A 342 30.20 43.63 -23.90
C LYS A 342 30.10 44.64 -22.75
N PRO A 343 30.02 44.25 -21.46
CA PRO A 343 29.98 45.23 -20.37
C PRO A 343 31.24 46.11 -20.30
N PHE A 344 32.41 45.55 -20.60
CA PHE A 344 33.69 46.28 -20.57
C PHE A 344 33.81 47.23 -21.77
N VAL A 345 33.37 46.80 -22.95
CA VAL A 345 33.34 47.65 -24.16
C VAL A 345 32.38 48.82 -23.95
N MET A 346 31.16 48.57 -23.45
CA MET A 346 30.20 49.63 -23.16
C MET A 346 30.74 50.64 -22.16
N LYS A 347 31.36 50.17 -21.06
CA LYS A 347 32.02 51.04 -20.08
C LYS A 347 33.08 51.94 -20.74
N ARG A 348 33.94 51.37 -21.58
CA ARG A 348 35.03 52.13 -22.21
C ARG A 348 34.53 53.13 -23.26
N LEU A 349 33.46 52.81 -23.97
CA LEU A 349 32.84 53.73 -24.93
C LEU A 349 32.27 54.97 -24.24
N VAL A 350 31.69 54.81 -23.06
CA VAL A 350 31.21 55.95 -22.26
C VAL A 350 32.38 56.76 -21.70
N GLU A 351 33.42 56.12 -21.16
CA GLU A 351 34.61 56.81 -20.65
C GLU A 351 35.32 57.66 -21.72
N LEU A 352 35.35 57.18 -22.95
CA LEU A 352 35.95 57.89 -24.09
C LEU A 352 34.98 58.87 -24.76
N SER A 353 33.77 59.07 -24.22
CA SER A 353 32.72 59.92 -24.77
C SER A 353 32.27 59.55 -26.20
N HIS A 354 32.44 58.28 -26.58
CA HIS A 354 31.89 57.75 -27.83
C HIS A 354 30.40 57.40 -27.70
N ALA A 355 29.90 57.22 -26.46
CA ALA A 355 28.48 57.04 -26.15
C ALA A 355 28.09 57.94 -24.96
N GLN A 356 26.87 58.47 -24.98
CA GLN A 356 26.37 59.36 -23.92
C GLN A 356 25.92 58.61 -22.65
N ASN A 357 25.45 57.37 -22.80
CA ASN A 357 24.99 56.49 -21.72
C ASN A 357 25.10 55.01 -22.11
N ILE A 358 24.91 54.12 -21.11
CA ILE A 358 24.92 52.65 -21.23
C ILE A 358 23.56 52.14 -21.69
#